data_AF-A0A0G1GVS2-F1
#
_entry.id   AF-A0A0G1GVS2-F1
#
_cell.length_a   1.000
_cell.length_b   1.000
_cell.length_c   1.000
_cell.angle_alpha   90.00
_cell.angle_beta   90.00
_cell.angle_gamma   90.00
#
_symmetry.space_group_name_H-M   'P 1'
#
loop_
_entity.id
_entity.type
_entity.pdbx_description
1 polymer ?
#
loop_
_entity_poly.entity_id
_entity_poly.type
_entity_poly.pdbx_seq_one_letter_code
_entity_poly.pdbx_strand_id
1 'polypeptide(L)'
;MILELSATPTDQSNVLVDIKGIELSREEMIKLDLHVINKTNPNWKDTLLASVDKRNVLEKKAIEYEANTGVYIRPICLIQVERTGKDQRGGRFIHAEDVREQLIKVVGIPENQVAVTSSELKEIEGIDLLAKNTEIRYIITKQALQEGWDCPFAYVLTVLTNPQSKSALTQLVGRILRQPYARKTKIPELDESYVYTFQQSAGKILSEIKIGFEDEGLGDLTTRIIDIGGEKEEREKRYAHVQSKFGKSIEHFVLPMFVINDNGTWRLVSYDQDILSRINWLHIDLHKLETLTLKSEDDKNVEMGINLSKDEKELIESHVISRTSEGGLVLDTEFVARQLIDVIPNPWIAYETAEKTFKLLSRKYNRLTLINNLVFIIEELKKELLKQSDLLAQKVFDDLVKKEMLRFMVVNERTGYKLPNKIEIAGNSVRLNKSDGEPLQQSLFDFVPQEELNDDERDVAWYLEDQERMFFWYRNRARNDYAVQGWRKQKIYPDFIFTTNDRDKTAFNKVYVVETKGIHLKNEDTAYKESVFDLCNRLSEEKNISELGFKYTDTPIRFNVVFSDEWKRKLNEILS
;
A
#
# COMPACT_ATOMS: atom_id res chain seq x y z
N MET A 1 10.18 -44.87 -34.31
CA MET A 1 10.28 -43.40 -34.38
C MET A 1 9.55 -42.86 -33.16
N ILE A 2 10.17 -41.96 -32.42
CA ILE A 2 9.51 -41.17 -31.37
C ILE A 2 9.35 -39.76 -31.96
N LEU A 3 8.19 -39.16 -31.76
CA LEU A 3 7.91 -37.77 -32.13
C LEU A 3 7.61 -37.01 -30.85
N GLU A 4 8.22 -35.85 -30.70
CA GLU A 4 8.02 -34.93 -29.58
C GLU A 4 7.29 -33.69 -30.09
N LEU A 5 6.36 -33.16 -29.30
CA LEU A 5 5.67 -31.90 -29.57
C LEU A 5 6.08 -30.91 -28.48
N SER A 6 6.88 -29.92 -28.85
CA SER A 6 7.32 -28.84 -27.95
C SER A 6 7.09 -27.49 -28.63
N ALA A 7 6.63 -26.50 -27.86
CA ALA A 7 6.59 -25.10 -28.29
C ALA A 7 7.98 -24.45 -28.27
N THR A 8 8.92 -25.03 -27.51
CA THR A 8 10.30 -24.54 -27.37
C THR A 8 11.25 -25.73 -27.59
N PRO A 9 11.56 -26.11 -28.85
CA PRO A 9 12.53 -27.16 -29.13
C PRO A 9 13.93 -26.75 -28.63
N THR A 10 14.74 -27.73 -28.24
CA THR A 10 16.12 -27.49 -27.78
C THR A 10 17.11 -27.50 -28.95
N ASP A 11 18.31 -26.97 -28.75
CA ASP A 11 19.45 -27.09 -29.70
C ASP A 11 19.79 -28.55 -30.10
N GLN A 12 19.28 -29.55 -29.37
CA GLN A 12 19.48 -30.98 -29.64
C GLN A 12 18.25 -31.64 -30.30
N SER A 13 17.13 -30.92 -30.45
CA SER A 13 15.88 -31.43 -31.00
C SER A 13 15.92 -31.38 -32.54
N ASN A 14 15.76 -32.53 -33.20
CA ASN A 14 15.68 -32.61 -34.66
C ASN A 14 14.28 -32.15 -35.14
N VAL A 15 14.12 -30.84 -35.41
CA VAL A 15 12.85 -30.24 -35.83
C VAL A 15 12.44 -30.76 -37.22
N LEU A 16 11.40 -31.59 -37.26
CA LEU A 16 10.87 -32.18 -38.50
C LEU A 16 9.78 -31.33 -39.17
N VAL A 17 9.03 -30.57 -38.37
CA VAL A 17 7.98 -29.63 -38.79
C VAL A 17 8.02 -28.45 -37.83
N ASP A 18 7.93 -27.25 -38.37
CA ASP A 18 7.74 -25.97 -37.67
C ASP A 18 6.34 -25.44 -38.04
N ILE A 19 5.66 -24.76 -37.11
CA ILE A 19 4.30 -24.22 -37.30
C ILE A 19 4.29 -22.75 -36.86
N LYS A 20 4.13 -21.84 -37.81
CA LYS A 20 4.30 -20.41 -37.58
C LYS A 20 3.04 -19.75 -37.05
N GLY A 21 3.20 -18.64 -36.32
CA GLY A 21 2.07 -17.85 -35.80
C GLY A 21 1.06 -17.39 -36.86
N ILE A 22 1.51 -17.16 -38.11
CA ILE A 22 0.62 -16.90 -39.26
C ILE A 22 -0.32 -18.10 -39.53
N GLU A 23 0.19 -19.33 -39.42
CA GLU A 23 -0.55 -20.54 -39.75
C GLU A 23 -1.60 -20.83 -38.68
N LEU A 24 -1.24 -20.64 -37.40
CA LEU A 24 -2.20 -20.62 -36.28
C LEU A 24 -3.29 -19.54 -36.45
N SER A 25 -2.94 -18.37 -37.02
CA SER A 25 -3.92 -17.34 -37.35
C SER A 25 -4.82 -17.68 -38.55
N ARG A 26 -4.29 -18.38 -39.56
CA ARG A 26 -5.05 -18.85 -40.73
C ARG A 26 -6.05 -19.95 -40.33
N GLU A 27 -5.68 -20.81 -39.40
CA GLU A 27 -6.53 -21.87 -38.84
C GLU A 27 -7.48 -21.37 -37.72
N GLU A 28 -7.69 -20.06 -37.59
CA GLU A 28 -8.58 -19.42 -36.60
C GLU A 28 -8.25 -19.73 -35.11
N MET A 29 -7.02 -20.16 -34.80
CA MET A 29 -6.67 -20.67 -33.47
C MET A 29 -6.31 -19.58 -32.44
N ILE A 30 -6.15 -18.32 -32.87
CA ILE A 30 -5.69 -17.23 -32.00
C ILE A 30 -6.54 -15.94 -32.05
N LYS A 31 -6.60 -15.27 -30.88
CA LYS A 31 -7.22 -13.96 -30.65
C LYS A 31 -6.30 -12.84 -31.12
N LEU A 32 -6.56 -12.29 -32.30
CA LEU A 32 -5.89 -11.10 -32.81
C LEU A 32 -6.91 -10.19 -33.48
N ASP A 33 -6.86 -8.87 -33.27
CA ASP A 33 -5.70 -8.10 -32.75
C ASP A 33 -5.41 -8.22 -31.24
N LEU A 34 -4.16 -7.88 -30.87
CA LEU A 34 -3.69 -7.75 -29.50
C LEU A 34 -3.51 -6.26 -29.17
N HIS A 35 -4.32 -5.74 -28.23
CA HIS A 35 -4.32 -4.33 -27.84
C HIS A 35 -3.56 -4.12 -26.54
N VAL A 36 -2.52 -3.29 -26.55
CA VAL A 36 -1.77 -2.90 -25.35
C VAL A 36 -2.15 -1.48 -24.94
N ILE A 37 -2.75 -1.37 -23.75
CA ILE A 37 -3.38 -0.15 -23.23
C ILE A 37 -2.62 0.29 -21.97
N ASN A 38 -1.76 1.31 -22.13
CA ASN A 38 -1.05 1.92 -21.02
C ASN A 38 -1.91 2.99 -20.33
N LYS A 39 -2.12 2.85 -19.03
CA LYS A 39 -2.72 3.89 -18.19
C LYS A 39 -1.61 4.72 -17.54
N THR A 40 -1.51 5.99 -17.95
CA THR A 40 -0.50 6.94 -17.49
C THR A 40 -0.71 7.48 -16.07
N ASN A 41 -1.68 6.97 -15.31
CA ASN A 41 -1.91 7.39 -13.93
C ASN A 41 -0.92 6.66 -12.98
N PRO A 42 -0.27 7.34 -12.01
CA PRO A 42 0.54 6.68 -10.98
C PRO A 42 -0.16 5.65 -10.08
N ASN A 43 -1.49 5.47 -10.16
CA ASN A 43 -2.25 4.52 -9.34
C ASN A 43 -2.62 3.23 -10.12
N TRP A 44 -2.24 2.06 -9.60
CA TRP A 44 -2.50 0.75 -10.22
C TRP A 44 -3.97 0.35 -10.27
N LYS A 45 -4.77 0.98 -9.40
CA LYS A 45 -6.21 0.69 -9.27
C LYS A 45 -6.99 1.10 -10.53
N ASP A 46 -6.52 2.09 -11.28
CA ASP A 46 -7.13 2.49 -12.55
C ASP A 46 -6.84 1.50 -13.68
N THR A 47 -5.61 0.96 -13.73
CA THR A 47 -5.26 -0.13 -14.66
C THR A 47 -6.13 -1.35 -14.41
N LEU A 48 -6.37 -1.70 -13.14
CA LEU A 48 -7.26 -2.79 -12.74
C LEU A 48 -8.74 -2.49 -13.02
N LEU A 49 -9.21 -1.27 -12.79
CA LEU A 49 -10.61 -0.91 -13.07
C LEU A 49 -10.90 -0.96 -14.57
N ALA A 50 -9.99 -0.45 -15.41
CA ALA A 50 -10.13 -0.50 -16.86
C ALA A 50 -10.15 -1.93 -17.42
N SER A 51 -9.39 -2.87 -16.84
CA SER A 51 -9.43 -4.28 -17.24
C SER A 51 -10.68 -5.01 -16.75
N VAL A 52 -11.17 -4.67 -15.55
CA VAL A 52 -12.49 -5.07 -15.04
C VAL A 52 -13.60 -4.65 -16.01
N ASP A 53 -13.61 -3.38 -16.43
CA ASP A 53 -14.63 -2.83 -17.33
C ASP A 53 -14.59 -3.49 -18.70
N LYS A 54 -13.40 -3.75 -19.26
CA LYS A 54 -13.29 -4.50 -20.51
C LYS A 54 -13.82 -5.92 -20.36
N ARG A 55 -13.50 -6.65 -19.27
CA ARG A 55 -14.08 -7.98 -18.98
C ARG A 55 -15.61 -7.92 -18.92
N ASN A 56 -16.18 -6.90 -18.27
CA ASN A 56 -17.63 -6.68 -18.21
C ASN A 56 -18.27 -6.43 -19.59
N VAL A 57 -17.59 -5.73 -20.50
CA VAL A 57 -18.05 -5.54 -21.89
C VAL A 57 -17.98 -6.85 -22.67
N LEU A 58 -16.87 -7.59 -22.55
CA LEU A 58 -16.70 -8.88 -23.22
C LEU A 58 -17.73 -9.91 -22.74
N GLU A 59 -18.06 -9.97 -21.45
CA GLU A 59 -19.04 -10.95 -20.95
C GLU A 59 -20.47 -10.63 -21.43
N LYS A 60 -20.84 -9.36 -21.60
CA LYS A 60 -22.09 -8.98 -22.28
C LYS A 60 -22.12 -9.51 -23.73
N LYS A 61 -21.02 -9.35 -24.46
CA LYS A 61 -20.85 -9.88 -25.83
C LYS A 61 -20.88 -11.41 -25.87
N ALA A 62 -20.30 -12.07 -24.87
CA ALA A 62 -20.30 -13.53 -24.79
C ALA A 62 -21.69 -14.11 -24.46
N ILE A 63 -22.48 -13.43 -23.62
CA ILE A 63 -23.89 -13.78 -23.35
C ILE A 63 -24.75 -13.58 -24.62
N GLU A 64 -24.55 -12.47 -25.34
CA GLU A 64 -25.17 -12.22 -26.65
C GLU A 64 -24.80 -13.30 -27.67
N TYR A 65 -23.53 -13.73 -27.71
CA TYR A 65 -23.04 -14.80 -28.58
C TYR A 65 -23.62 -16.16 -28.23
N GLU A 66 -23.66 -16.55 -26.95
CA GLU A 66 -24.25 -17.81 -26.50
C GLU A 66 -25.75 -17.86 -26.82
N ALA A 67 -26.49 -16.78 -26.58
CA ALA A 67 -27.92 -16.70 -26.88
C ALA A 67 -28.22 -16.89 -28.39
N ASN A 68 -27.31 -16.49 -29.27
CA ASN A 68 -27.46 -16.61 -30.73
C ASN A 68 -26.88 -17.92 -31.32
N THR A 69 -25.94 -18.59 -30.65
CA THR A 69 -25.19 -19.73 -31.22
C THR A 69 -25.19 -21.01 -30.38
N GLY A 70 -25.56 -20.93 -29.10
CA GLY A 70 -25.42 -22.01 -28.11
C GLY A 70 -23.98 -22.22 -27.61
N VAL A 71 -22.98 -21.50 -28.15
CA VAL A 71 -21.57 -21.64 -27.78
C VAL A 71 -21.27 -20.78 -26.55
N TYR A 72 -20.85 -21.42 -25.46
CA TYR A 72 -20.55 -20.77 -24.19
C TYR A 72 -19.15 -20.16 -24.19
N ILE A 73 -19.03 -18.90 -23.76
CA ILE A 73 -17.74 -18.25 -23.48
C ILE A 73 -17.91 -17.45 -22.19
N ARG A 74 -16.97 -17.57 -21.24
CA ARG A 74 -16.93 -16.74 -20.02
C ARG A 74 -15.61 -15.98 -19.94
N PRO A 75 -15.53 -14.72 -20.41
CA PRO A 75 -14.27 -13.97 -20.44
C PRO A 75 -13.65 -13.81 -19.05
N ILE A 76 -12.41 -14.26 -18.91
CA ILE A 76 -11.60 -14.17 -17.68
C ILE A 76 -10.55 -13.07 -17.84
N CYS A 77 -10.35 -12.33 -16.75
CA CYS A 77 -9.27 -11.36 -16.58
C CYS A 77 -8.18 -11.96 -15.69
N LEU A 78 -6.98 -12.18 -16.26
CA LEU A 78 -5.79 -12.49 -15.49
C LEU A 78 -5.19 -11.20 -14.93
N ILE A 79 -4.69 -11.23 -13.69
CA ILE A 79 -4.03 -10.09 -13.04
C ILE A 79 -2.67 -10.54 -12.51
N GLN A 80 -1.60 -9.96 -13.06
CA GLN A 80 -0.24 -10.21 -12.62
C GLN A 80 0.18 -9.19 -11.56
N VAL A 81 0.63 -9.67 -10.40
CA VAL A 81 1.04 -8.88 -9.23
C VAL A 81 2.50 -9.10 -8.86
N GLU A 82 3.02 -8.30 -7.93
CA GLU A 82 4.42 -8.37 -7.50
C GLU A 82 4.66 -9.34 -6.34
N ARG A 83 3.62 -9.60 -5.52
CA ARG A 83 3.73 -10.40 -4.28
C ARG A 83 2.51 -11.30 -4.03
N THR A 84 2.72 -12.44 -3.38
CA THR A 84 1.70 -13.47 -3.06
C THR A 84 2.04 -14.23 -1.79
N GLY A 85 1.03 -14.80 -1.12
CA GLY A 85 1.23 -15.77 -0.03
C GLY A 85 1.72 -15.10 1.26
N LYS A 86 2.81 -15.61 1.83
CA LYS A 86 3.48 -15.06 3.02
C LYS A 86 4.26 -13.76 2.78
N ASP A 87 4.39 -13.30 1.53
CA ASP A 87 4.99 -11.99 1.23
C ASP A 87 4.31 -10.89 2.05
N GLN A 88 5.09 -9.95 2.63
CA GLN A 88 4.50 -8.88 3.43
C GLN A 88 3.58 -7.99 2.57
N ARG A 89 2.31 -7.87 3.00
CA ARG A 89 1.34 -6.89 2.50
C ARG A 89 1.77 -5.47 2.89
N GLY A 90 1.54 -4.51 1.99
CA GLY A 90 1.89 -3.11 2.19
C GLY A 90 3.37 -2.77 1.92
N GLY A 91 3.61 -1.55 1.44
CA GLY A 91 4.91 -1.07 0.99
C GLY A 91 4.79 -0.40 -0.38
N ARG A 92 5.87 -0.42 -1.17
CA ARG A 92 5.86 0.05 -2.57
C ARG A 92 5.27 -0.98 -3.55
N PHE A 93 5.19 -2.24 -3.14
CA PHE A 93 4.85 -3.38 -4.01
C PHE A 93 3.40 -3.82 -3.83
N ILE A 94 2.78 -4.32 -4.91
CA ILE A 94 1.37 -4.72 -4.98
C ILE A 94 1.22 -6.22 -4.65
N HIS A 95 0.48 -6.54 -3.58
CA HIS A 95 0.19 -7.91 -3.18
C HIS A 95 -1.10 -8.45 -3.84
N ALA A 96 -1.15 -9.75 -4.13
CA ALA A 96 -2.34 -10.44 -4.66
C ALA A 96 -3.60 -10.16 -3.84
N GLU A 97 -3.43 -10.09 -2.52
CA GLU A 97 -4.51 -9.81 -1.57
C GLU A 97 -4.96 -8.36 -1.58
N ASP A 98 -4.06 -7.39 -1.86
CA ASP A 98 -4.45 -6.00 -2.03
C ASP A 98 -5.35 -5.85 -3.28
N VAL A 99 -5.08 -6.65 -4.32
CA VAL A 99 -5.91 -6.79 -5.52
C VAL A 99 -7.22 -7.52 -5.22
N ARG A 100 -7.20 -8.66 -4.50
CA ARG A 100 -8.42 -9.37 -4.06
C ARG A 100 -9.34 -8.43 -3.28
N GLU A 101 -8.80 -7.70 -2.31
CA GLU A 101 -9.56 -6.74 -1.51
C GLU A 101 -10.05 -5.55 -2.34
N GLN A 102 -9.29 -5.05 -3.32
CA GLN A 102 -9.77 -4.02 -4.24
C GLN A 102 -10.95 -4.53 -5.10
N LEU A 103 -10.87 -5.75 -5.66
CA LEU A 103 -11.96 -6.34 -6.45
C LEU A 103 -13.22 -6.58 -5.61
N ILE A 104 -13.08 -7.18 -4.43
CA ILE A 104 -14.22 -7.56 -3.59
C ILE A 104 -14.81 -6.36 -2.85
N LYS A 105 -13.98 -5.59 -2.12
CA LYS A 105 -14.46 -4.53 -1.21
C LYS A 105 -14.73 -3.19 -1.91
N VAL A 106 -14.00 -2.88 -2.99
CA VAL A 106 -14.04 -1.55 -3.63
C VAL A 106 -14.78 -1.56 -4.96
N VAL A 107 -14.58 -2.61 -5.77
CA VAL A 107 -15.31 -2.81 -7.05
C VAL A 107 -16.64 -3.57 -6.84
N GLY A 108 -16.74 -4.40 -5.79
CA GLY A 108 -17.97 -5.12 -5.43
C GLY A 108 -18.15 -6.47 -6.14
N ILE A 109 -17.05 -7.10 -6.59
CA ILE A 109 -17.09 -8.41 -7.26
C ILE A 109 -17.27 -9.52 -6.20
N PRO A 110 -18.19 -10.49 -6.40
CA PRO A 110 -18.35 -11.62 -5.49
C PRO A 110 -17.08 -12.46 -5.32
N GLU A 111 -16.79 -12.89 -4.09
CA GLU A 111 -15.55 -13.62 -3.74
C GLU A 111 -15.36 -14.91 -4.54
N ASN A 112 -16.43 -15.66 -4.80
CA ASN A 112 -16.43 -16.87 -5.63
C ASN A 112 -16.09 -16.63 -7.12
N GLN A 113 -15.94 -15.37 -7.55
CA GLN A 113 -15.52 -15.00 -8.90
C GLN A 113 -14.03 -14.62 -8.98
N VAL A 114 -13.33 -14.54 -7.85
CA VAL A 114 -11.94 -14.07 -7.71
C VAL A 114 -11.06 -15.16 -7.10
N ALA A 115 -10.21 -15.78 -7.91
CA ALA A 115 -9.20 -16.74 -7.44
C ALA A 115 -7.81 -16.08 -7.33
N VAL A 116 -7.00 -16.50 -6.36
CA VAL A 116 -5.55 -16.27 -6.29
C VAL A 116 -4.84 -17.60 -6.50
N THR A 117 -3.78 -17.60 -7.30
CA THR A 117 -2.86 -18.72 -7.42
C THR A 117 -1.41 -18.27 -7.28
N SER A 118 -0.61 -19.07 -6.56
CA SER A 118 0.81 -18.88 -6.28
C SER A 118 1.48 -20.24 -6.05
N SER A 119 2.74 -20.25 -5.64
CA SER A 119 3.44 -21.45 -5.17
C SER A 119 2.91 -22.00 -3.83
N GLU A 120 2.21 -21.18 -3.03
CA GLU A 120 1.70 -21.55 -1.70
C GLU A 120 0.18 -21.79 -1.66
N LEU A 121 -0.56 -21.29 -2.65
CA LEU A 121 -2.02 -21.32 -2.69
C LEU A 121 -2.47 -21.60 -4.14
N LYS A 122 -3.22 -22.68 -4.38
CA LYS A 122 -3.67 -23.09 -5.72
C LYS A 122 -5.20 -23.19 -5.81
N GLU A 123 -5.93 -22.09 -5.66
CA GLU A 123 -7.41 -22.10 -5.62
C GLU A 123 -8.11 -22.60 -6.91
N ILE A 124 -7.39 -22.67 -8.04
CA ILE A 124 -7.91 -23.17 -9.33
C ILE A 124 -7.54 -24.64 -9.61
N GLU A 125 -6.75 -25.29 -8.76
CA GLU A 125 -6.27 -26.65 -9.01
C GLU A 125 -7.42 -27.67 -8.91
N GLY A 126 -7.59 -28.48 -9.97
CA GLY A 126 -8.71 -29.42 -10.10
C GLY A 126 -10.05 -28.79 -10.53
N ILE A 127 -10.12 -27.48 -10.78
CA ILE A 127 -11.33 -26.81 -11.28
C ILE A 127 -11.33 -26.77 -12.80
N ASP A 128 -12.39 -27.29 -13.44
CA ASP A 128 -12.64 -27.05 -14.86
C ASP A 128 -13.07 -25.58 -15.07
N LEU A 129 -12.15 -24.78 -15.60
CA LEU A 129 -12.39 -23.37 -15.92
C LEU A 129 -13.32 -23.17 -17.13
N LEU A 130 -13.53 -24.19 -17.97
CA LEU A 130 -14.42 -24.12 -19.14
C LEU A 130 -15.86 -24.54 -18.80
N ALA A 131 -16.09 -25.22 -17.68
CA ALA A 131 -17.42 -25.62 -17.24
C ALA A 131 -18.35 -24.42 -16.96
N LYS A 132 -19.64 -24.59 -17.28
CA LYS A 132 -20.66 -23.52 -17.17
C LYS A 132 -21.00 -23.12 -15.73
N ASN A 133 -20.81 -24.02 -14.77
CA ASN A 133 -21.04 -23.80 -13.35
C ASN A 133 -19.85 -23.16 -12.62
N THR A 134 -18.71 -22.99 -13.27
CA THR A 134 -17.55 -22.30 -12.69
C THR A 134 -17.78 -20.78 -12.77
N GLU A 135 -17.77 -20.09 -11.64
CA GLU A 135 -18.05 -18.64 -11.59
C GLU A 135 -16.82 -17.75 -11.74
N ILE A 136 -15.62 -18.32 -11.69
CA ILE A 136 -14.33 -17.60 -11.74
C ILE A 136 -14.24 -16.74 -13.01
N ARG A 137 -13.99 -15.44 -12.78
CA ARG A 137 -13.82 -14.38 -13.80
C ARG A 137 -12.52 -13.60 -13.62
N TYR A 138 -11.89 -13.68 -12.44
CA TYR A 138 -10.62 -13.07 -12.12
C TYR A 138 -9.67 -14.13 -11.56
N ILE A 139 -8.44 -14.15 -12.07
CA ILE A 139 -7.36 -15.01 -11.58
C ILE A 139 -6.14 -14.13 -11.32
N ILE A 140 -5.69 -14.06 -10.07
CA ILE A 140 -4.58 -13.21 -9.61
C ILE A 140 -3.35 -14.10 -9.38
N THR A 141 -2.19 -13.72 -9.93
CA THR A 141 -0.95 -14.50 -9.79
C THR A 141 0.32 -13.65 -9.83
N LYS A 142 1.42 -14.14 -9.22
CA LYS A 142 2.77 -13.55 -9.27
C LYS A 142 3.60 -14.08 -10.46
N GLN A 143 3.34 -15.31 -10.89
CA GLN A 143 4.07 -15.99 -11.98
C GLN A 143 3.09 -16.69 -12.94
N ALA A 144 3.55 -17.11 -14.12
CA ALA A 144 2.75 -17.94 -15.02
C ALA A 144 2.38 -19.26 -14.33
N LEU A 145 1.15 -19.74 -14.54
CA LEU A 145 0.66 -20.95 -13.87
C LEU A 145 1.29 -22.17 -14.56
N GLN A 146 2.26 -22.79 -13.88
CA GLN A 146 3.19 -23.77 -14.45
C GLN A 146 2.55 -25.13 -14.74
N GLU A 147 1.54 -25.51 -13.96
CA GLU A 147 0.86 -26.81 -14.05
C GLU A 147 -0.66 -26.61 -14.23
N GLY A 148 -1.32 -27.54 -14.91
CA GLY A 148 -2.79 -27.66 -14.96
C GLY A 148 -3.58 -26.55 -15.69
N TRP A 149 -2.97 -25.43 -16.06
CA TRP A 149 -3.68 -24.27 -16.62
C TRP A 149 -3.62 -24.17 -18.15
N ASP A 150 -4.68 -24.64 -18.81
CA ASP A 150 -5.07 -24.17 -20.14
C ASP A 150 -6.48 -23.58 -20.10
N CYS A 151 -6.64 -22.34 -20.55
CA CYS A 151 -7.88 -21.59 -20.38
C CYS A 151 -8.04 -20.54 -21.49
N PRO A 152 -8.46 -20.94 -22.72
CA PRO A 152 -8.73 -20.00 -23.81
C PRO A 152 -9.83 -18.97 -23.50
N PHE A 153 -10.58 -19.15 -22.40
CA PHE A 153 -11.46 -18.11 -21.85
C PHE A 153 -10.73 -16.91 -21.24
N ALA A 154 -9.40 -16.92 -21.10
CA ALA A 154 -8.64 -15.73 -20.72
C ALA A 154 -8.60 -14.73 -21.90
N TYR A 155 -9.16 -13.54 -21.72
CA TYR A 155 -9.26 -12.48 -22.75
C TYR A 155 -8.50 -11.20 -22.38
N VAL A 156 -8.40 -10.92 -21.08
CA VAL A 156 -7.82 -9.68 -20.56
C VAL A 156 -6.66 -10.03 -19.64
N LEU A 157 -5.53 -9.36 -19.81
CA LEU A 157 -4.36 -9.43 -18.93
C LEU A 157 -4.15 -8.06 -18.28
N THR A 158 -3.97 -8.03 -16.97
CA THR A 158 -3.66 -6.83 -16.20
C THR A 158 -2.26 -6.95 -15.63
N VAL A 159 -1.30 -6.18 -16.14
CA VAL A 159 0.09 -6.18 -15.69
C VAL A 159 0.26 -5.06 -14.68
N LEU A 160 0.20 -5.40 -13.39
CA LEU A 160 0.40 -4.46 -12.28
C LEU A 160 1.84 -4.45 -11.76
N THR A 161 2.65 -5.42 -12.17
CA THR A 161 4.09 -5.53 -11.85
C THR A 161 4.95 -4.78 -12.87
N ASN A 162 6.18 -4.43 -12.48
CA ASN A 162 7.27 -4.12 -13.40
C ASN A 162 8.12 -5.41 -13.58
N PRO A 163 7.90 -6.24 -14.62
CA PRO A 163 8.47 -7.58 -14.68
C PRO A 163 10.00 -7.57 -14.68
N GLN A 164 10.61 -8.24 -13.70
CA GLN A 164 12.05 -8.50 -13.69
C GLN A 164 12.44 -9.61 -14.69
N SER A 165 11.49 -10.50 -15.03
CA SER A 165 11.66 -11.58 -16.00
C SER A 165 10.75 -11.37 -17.22
N LYS A 166 11.35 -11.18 -18.40
CA LYS A 166 10.62 -10.98 -19.67
C LYS A 166 9.74 -12.19 -20.04
N SER A 167 10.31 -13.39 -19.95
CA SER A 167 9.65 -14.66 -20.29
C SER A 167 8.33 -14.88 -19.56
N ALA A 168 8.24 -14.46 -18.28
CA ALA A 168 7.03 -14.61 -17.49
C ALA A 168 5.85 -13.78 -18.04
N LEU A 169 6.10 -12.65 -18.70
CA LEU A 169 5.04 -11.86 -19.35
C LEU A 169 4.60 -12.51 -20.67
N THR A 170 5.55 -12.93 -21.51
CA THR A 170 5.29 -13.62 -22.79
C THR A 170 4.36 -14.81 -22.60
N GLN A 171 4.65 -15.66 -21.63
CA GLN A 171 3.86 -16.87 -21.32
C GLN A 171 2.45 -16.58 -20.83
N LEU A 172 2.18 -15.38 -20.32
CA LEU A 172 0.82 -14.95 -20.00
C LEU A 172 0.09 -14.42 -21.24
N VAL A 173 0.79 -13.67 -22.11
CA VAL A 173 0.21 -13.19 -23.38
C VAL A 173 -0.10 -14.35 -24.32
N GLY A 174 0.82 -15.30 -24.51
CA GLY A 174 0.62 -16.52 -25.31
C GLY A 174 -0.52 -17.43 -24.81
N ARG A 175 -1.01 -17.24 -23.57
CA ARG A 175 -2.18 -17.93 -23.04
C ARG A 175 -3.48 -17.15 -23.25
N ILE A 176 -3.50 -15.82 -23.14
CA ILE A 176 -4.69 -15.03 -23.52
C ILE A 176 -4.95 -15.06 -25.03
N LEU A 177 -3.90 -15.25 -25.85
CA LEU A 177 -4.01 -15.34 -27.31
C LEU A 177 -4.77 -16.59 -27.81
N ARG A 178 -5.04 -17.61 -26.98
CA ARG A 178 -5.68 -18.86 -27.45
C ARG A 178 -7.18 -18.67 -27.71
N GLN A 179 -7.67 -18.96 -28.90
CA GLN A 179 -9.09 -18.82 -29.24
C GLN A 179 -9.95 -19.93 -28.57
N PRO A 180 -11.10 -19.62 -27.96
CA PRO A 180 -12.04 -20.64 -27.48
C PRO A 180 -12.43 -21.62 -28.58
N TYR A 181 -12.36 -22.92 -28.28
CA TYR A 181 -12.63 -24.01 -29.23
C TYR A 181 -11.81 -23.96 -30.54
N ALA A 182 -10.70 -23.19 -30.56
CA ALA A 182 -9.84 -22.96 -31.73
C ALA A 182 -10.58 -22.48 -32.98
N ARG A 183 -11.67 -21.70 -32.83
CA ARG A 183 -12.47 -21.16 -33.95
C ARG A 183 -12.94 -19.73 -33.69
N LYS A 184 -12.91 -18.88 -34.71
CA LYS A 184 -13.31 -17.47 -34.57
C LYS A 184 -14.82 -17.32 -34.46
N THR A 185 -15.25 -16.53 -33.48
CA THR A 185 -16.66 -16.20 -33.20
C THR A 185 -17.27 -15.29 -34.26
N LYS A 186 -16.43 -14.56 -35.00
CA LYS A 186 -16.77 -13.49 -35.96
C LYS A 186 -17.35 -12.24 -35.30
N ILE A 187 -17.22 -12.14 -33.97
CA ILE A 187 -17.43 -10.92 -33.19
C ILE A 187 -16.02 -10.40 -32.85
N PRO A 188 -15.59 -9.23 -33.35
CA PRO A 188 -14.23 -8.74 -33.16
C PRO A 188 -13.80 -8.73 -31.70
N GLU A 189 -14.64 -8.26 -30.79
CA GLU A 189 -14.30 -8.20 -29.36
C GLU A 189 -14.08 -9.57 -28.71
N LEU A 190 -14.64 -10.64 -29.28
CA LEU A 190 -14.46 -12.03 -28.82
C LEU A 190 -13.40 -12.81 -29.63
N ASP A 191 -12.79 -12.18 -30.63
CA ASP A 191 -11.69 -12.70 -31.46
C ASP A 191 -10.40 -11.85 -31.32
N GLU A 192 -10.40 -10.88 -30.40
CA GLU A 192 -9.33 -9.95 -30.01
C GLU A 192 -8.87 -10.21 -28.55
N SER A 193 -7.71 -9.69 -28.16
CA SER A 193 -7.18 -9.79 -26.79
C SER A 193 -6.61 -8.47 -26.26
N TYR A 194 -6.62 -8.28 -24.94
CA TYR A 194 -6.42 -6.96 -24.33
C TYR A 194 -5.46 -7.00 -23.13
N VAL A 195 -4.43 -6.14 -23.14
CA VAL A 195 -3.43 -6.04 -22.08
C VAL A 195 -3.44 -4.63 -21.48
N TYR A 196 -3.78 -4.52 -20.20
CA TYR A 196 -3.78 -3.28 -19.43
C TYR A 196 -2.51 -3.19 -18.59
N THR A 197 -1.78 -2.08 -18.69
CA THR A 197 -0.41 -1.97 -18.15
C THR A 197 -0.28 -0.83 -17.14
N PHE A 198 0.52 -1.05 -16.10
CA PHE A 198 0.81 -0.08 -15.04
C PHE A 198 2.28 0.34 -15.03
N GLN A 199 2.56 1.64 -14.91
CA GLN A 199 3.89 2.27 -14.84
C GLN A 199 4.91 1.94 -15.96
N GLN A 200 4.54 1.13 -16.95
CA GLN A 200 5.37 0.78 -18.10
C GLN A 200 4.82 1.38 -19.39
N SER A 201 5.71 1.91 -20.24
CA SER A 201 5.34 2.38 -21.58
C SER A 201 4.82 1.22 -22.42
N ALA A 202 3.68 1.40 -23.11
CA ALA A 202 3.13 0.42 -24.04
C ALA A 202 4.20 -0.05 -25.04
N GLY A 203 4.99 0.88 -25.62
CA GLY A 203 6.07 0.54 -26.54
C GLY A 203 7.17 -0.35 -25.96
N LYS A 204 7.45 -0.24 -24.65
CA LYS A 204 8.41 -1.13 -23.98
C LYS A 204 7.82 -2.54 -23.81
N ILE A 205 6.58 -2.64 -23.33
CA ILE A 205 5.87 -3.93 -23.22
C ILE A 205 5.71 -4.60 -24.59
N LEU A 206 5.34 -3.83 -25.62
CA LEU A 206 5.25 -4.33 -27.00
C LEU A 206 6.59 -4.86 -27.51
N SER A 207 7.71 -4.18 -27.21
CA SER A 207 9.04 -4.70 -27.54
C SER A 207 9.41 -5.97 -26.75
N GLU A 208 9.00 -6.06 -25.48
CA GLU A 208 9.27 -7.23 -24.62
C GLU A 208 8.41 -8.44 -24.99
N ILE A 209 7.16 -8.23 -25.39
CA ILE A 209 6.27 -9.25 -25.96
C ILE A 209 6.79 -9.72 -27.33
N LYS A 210 7.23 -8.79 -28.20
CA LYS A 210 7.78 -9.15 -29.52
C LYS A 210 9.05 -9.99 -29.39
N ILE A 211 10.04 -9.53 -28.61
CA ILE A 211 11.27 -10.30 -28.31
C ILE A 211 10.91 -11.64 -27.65
N GLY A 212 9.93 -11.64 -26.74
CA GLY A 212 9.47 -12.84 -26.07
C GLY A 212 8.91 -13.91 -27.01
N PHE A 213 8.10 -13.53 -28.00
CA PHE A 213 7.68 -14.46 -29.03
C PHE A 213 8.86 -14.87 -29.92
N GLU A 214 9.77 -13.96 -30.25
CA GLU A 214 10.99 -14.28 -30.99
C GLU A 214 11.88 -15.32 -30.27
N ASP A 215 11.87 -15.36 -28.92
CA ASP A 215 12.54 -16.38 -28.09
C ASP A 215 11.78 -17.73 -28.00
N GLU A 216 10.44 -17.74 -27.99
CA GLU A 216 9.62 -18.97 -27.85
C GLU A 216 9.41 -19.72 -29.18
N GLY A 217 10.48 -19.88 -29.96
CA GLY A 217 10.46 -20.58 -31.25
C GLY A 217 9.80 -19.79 -32.39
N LEU A 218 9.40 -18.53 -32.16
CA LEU A 218 8.65 -17.70 -33.10
C LEU A 218 9.51 -16.57 -33.71
N GLY A 219 10.84 -16.70 -33.72
CA GLY A 219 11.73 -15.70 -34.34
C GLY A 219 13.19 -16.12 -34.58
N ASP A 220 13.93 -15.19 -35.18
CA ASP A 220 15.30 -15.34 -35.69
C ASP A 220 16.40 -14.76 -34.75
N LEU A 221 16.07 -14.35 -33.51
CA LEU A 221 16.78 -13.26 -32.80
C LEU A 221 17.44 -13.54 -31.43
N THR A 222 18.01 -14.75 -31.28
CA THR A 222 19.34 -14.97 -30.66
C THR A 222 19.65 -14.54 -29.18
N THR A 223 19.78 -15.57 -28.32
CA THR A 223 21.07 -15.94 -27.64
C THR A 223 21.49 -15.32 -26.27
N ARG A 224 21.31 -16.11 -25.17
CA ARG A 224 22.19 -16.30 -23.95
C ARG A 224 22.31 -15.15 -22.89
N ILE A 225 22.54 -15.36 -21.57
CA ILE A 225 22.23 -16.44 -20.57
C ILE A 225 22.54 -15.94 -19.10
N ILE A 226 21.66 -16.23 -18.11
CA ILE A 226 21.81 -16.82 -16.72
C ILE A 226 23.04 -16.41 -15.81
N ASP A 227 23.03 -16.15 -14.46
CA ASP A 227 22.70 -16.92 -13.19
C ASP A 227 23.02 -16.07 -11.88
N ILE A 228 22.86 -16.30 -10.54
CA ILE A 228 22.17 -17.16 -9.49
C ILE A 228 21.90 -16.29 -8.20
N GLY A 229 20.85 -16.54 -7.38
CA GLY A 229 20.94 -16.56 -5.87
C GLY A 229 20.32 -15.43 -5.00
N GLY A 230 19.81 -15.67 -3.77
CA GLY A 230 19.65 -16.91 -2.96
C GLY A 230 18.94 -16.67 -1.59
N GLU A 231 18.45 -17.71 -0.92
CA GLU A 231 17.53 -17.65 0.25
C GLU A 231 18.19 -17.77 1.66
N LYS A 232 17.39 -17.62 2.74
CA LYS A 232 17.80 -17.79 4.17
C LYS A 232 16.68 -18.34 5.06
N GLU A 233 17.06 -19.10 6.07
CA GLU A 233 16.20 -19.80 7.05
C GLU A 233 15.83 -18.96 8.30
N GLU A 234 14.82 -19.42 9.05
CA GLU A 234 14.35 -18.83 10.32
C GLU A 234 15.32 -19.06 11.51
N ARG A 235 15.14 -18.31 12.62
CA ARG A 235 16.02 -18.38 13.81
C ARG A 235 15.26 -18.23 15.13
N GLU A 236 15.88 -18.73 16.21
CA GLU A 236 15.37 -18.64 17.59
C GLU A 236 15.22 -17.20 18.11
N LYS A 237 14.31 -17.03 19.08
CA LYS A 237 14.00 -15.75 19.75
C LYS A 237 15.04 -15.42 20.83
N ARG A 238 15.67 -14.24 20.74
CA ARG A 238 16.62 -13.70 21.72
C ARG A 238 15.95 -12.58 22.53
N TYR A 239 16.49 -12.23 23.70
CA TYR A 239 16.02 -11.09 24.50
C TYR A 239 17.18 -10.22 24.99
N ALA A 240 16.93 -8.92 25.15
CA ALA A 240 17.75 -7.98 25.92
C ALA A 240 17.07 -7.64 27.25
N HIS A 241 17.88 -7.27 28.23
CA HIS A 241 17.44 -6.97 29.59
C HIS A 241 17.87 -5.56 30.01
N VAL A 242 17.07 -4.92 30.86
CA VAL A 242 17.45 -3.63 31.46
C VAL A 242 18.73 -3.79 32.26
N GLN A 243 19.70 -2.88 32.07
CA GLN A 243 20.97 -2.94 32.81
C GLN A 243 20.73 -2.85 34.33
N SER A 244 21.44 -3.68 35.10
CA SER A 244 21.24 -3.82 36.56
C SER A 244 21.37 -2.51 37.33
N LYS A 245 22.21 -1.57 36.85
CA LYS A 245 22.36 -0.22 37.42
C LYS A 245 21.10 0.66 37.30
N PHE A 246 20.22 0.39 36.34
CA PHE A 246 19.01 1.19 36.09
C PHE A 246 17.73 0.60 36.67
N GLY A 247 17.71 -0.71 36.98
CA GLY A 247 16.49 -1.45 37.39
C GLY A 247 15.67 -0.73 38.48
N LYS A 248 16.31 -0.38 39.60
CA LYS A 248 15.65 0.32 40.72
C LYS A 248 15.08 1.69 40.35
N SER A 249 15.67 2.36 39.36
CA SER A 249 15.23 3.69 38.93
C SER A 249 14.04 3.62 37.97
N ILE A 250 13.88 2.52 37.22
CA ILE A 250 12.72 2.35 36.32
C ILE A 250 11.48 1.76 37.00
N GLU A 251 11.60 1.16 38.19
CA GLU A 251 10.47 0.66 38.99
C GLU A 251 9.39 1.73 39.26
N HIS A 252 9.77 3.01 39.25
CA HIS A 252 8.87 4.15 39.43
C HIS A 252 8.79 5.08 38.20
N PHE A 253 9.41 4.71 37.08
CA PHE A 253 9.33 5.49 35.85
C PHE A 253 7.96 5.30 35.19
N VAL A 254 7.18 6.38 35.09
CA VAL A 254 5.89 6.39 34.42
C VAL A 254 5.75 7.65 33.57
N LEU A 255 5.40 7.50 32.28
CA LEU A 255 5.06 8.63 31.41
C LEU A 255 3.53 8.92 31.43
N PRO A 256 3.12 10.19 31.45
CA PRO A 256 1.72 10.60 31.33
C PRO A 256 1.15 10.24 29.97
N MET A 257 -0.17 10.10 29.89
CA MET A 257 -0.90 9.95 28.63
C MET A 257 -2.16 10.82 28.63
N PHE A 258 -2.74 11.03 27.45
CA PHE A 258 -4.06 11.66 27.35
C PHE A 258 -5.13 10.69 27.88
N VAL A 259 -5.80 11.11 28.94
CA VAL A 259 -6.87 10.39 29.61
C VAL A 259 -8.16 11.20 29.60
N ILE A 260 -9.27 10.53 29.34
CA ILE A 260 -10.61 11.12 29.32
C ILE A 260 -11.42 10.66 30.54
N ASN A 261 -12.23 11.56 31.09
CA ASN A 261 -13.19 11.27 32.14
C ASN A 261 -14.44 10.63 31.52
N ASP A 262 -14.58 9.33 31.74
CA ASP A 262 -15.73 8.51 31.38
C ASP A 262 -16.55 8.24 32.65
N ASN A 263 -17.61 9.03 32.83
CA ASN A 263 -18.59 8.91 33.92
C ASN A 263 -17.99 8.86 35.34
N GLY A 264 -16.95 9.67 35.58
CA GLY A 264 -16.23 9.75 36.86
C GLY A 264 -15.02 8.81 36.96
N THR A 265 -14.75 8.00 35.94
CA THR A 265 -13.55 7.16 35.85
C THR A 265 -12.62 7.67 34.75
N TRP A 266 -11.31 7.66 34.99
CA TRP A 266 -10.34 8.07 33.97
C TRP A 266 -9.80 6.85 33.23
N ARG A 267 -9.86 6.90 31.90
CA ARG A 267 -9.27 5.90 30.98
C ARG A 267 -8.48 6.58 29.88
N LEU A 268 -7.64 5.82 29.17
CA LEU A 268 -6.95 6.32 27.98
C LEU A 268 -7.97 6.83 26.94
N VAL A 269 -7.61 7.92 26.25
CA VAL A 269 -8.40 8.45 25.14
C VAL A 269 -8.33 7.53 23.93
N SER A 270 -9.46 7.34 23.27
CA SER A 270 -9.69 6.49 22.11
C SER A 270 -10.13 7.37 20.95
N TYR A 271 -9.33 7.49 19.88
CA TYR A 271 -9.64 8.41 18.77
C TYR A 271 -11.04 8.17 18.19
N ASP A 272 -11.40 6.92 17.93
CA ASP A 272 -12.69 6.58 17.30
C ASP A 272 -13.88 6.84 18.25
N GLN A 273 -13.74 6.60 19.56
CA GLN A 273 -14.83 6.74 20.54
C GLN A 273 -14.95 8.14 21.14
N ASP A 274 -13.85 8.85 21.31
CA ASP A 274 -13.78 10.11 22.06
C ASP A 274 -13.67 11.34 21.16
N ILE A 275 -13.09 11.21 19.97
CA ILE A 275 -12.79 12.33 19.08
C ILE A 275 -13.64 12.25 17.81
N LEU A 276 -13.48 11.20 17.01
CA LEU A 276 -14.16 10.98 15.73
C LEU A 276 -15.69 10.99 15.86
N SER A 277 -16.21 10.39 16.95
CA SER A 277 -17.64 10.35 17.29
C SER A 277 -18.28 11.72 17.57
N ARG A 278 -17.48 12.74 17.89
CA ARG A 278 -17.92 14.11 18.21
C ARG A 278 -17.63 15.10 17.07
N ILE A 279 -17.01 14.66 15.96
CA ILE A 279 -16.81 15.49 14.78
C ILE A 279 -18.17 15.88 14.19
N ASN A 280 -18.43 17.19 14.09
CA ASN A 280 -19.62 17.69 13.42
C ASN A 280 -19.36 17.82 11.91
N TRP A 281 -19.51 16.71 11.21
CA TRP A 281 -19.28 16.56 9.76
C TRP A 281 -20.13 17.51 8.88
N LEU A 282 -21.21 18.12 9.41
CA LEU A 282 -21.97 19.14 8.66
C LEU A 282 -21.17 20.44 8.45
N HIS A 283 -20.04 20.62 9.15
CA HIS A 283 -19.13 21.76 9.02
C HIS A 283 -17.88 21.46 8.18
N ILE A 284 -17.90 20.42 7.34
CA ILE A 284 -16.87 20.21 6.32
C ILE A 284 -16.92 21.37 5.31
N ASP A 285 -15.79 22.05 5.11
CA ASP A 285 -15.59 22.95 3.98
C ASP A 285 -15.15 22.15 2.73
N LEU A 286 -15.82 22.39 1.60
CA LEU A 286 -15.55 21.78 0.30
C LEU A 286 -15.06 22.80 -0.74
N HIS A 287 -14.94 24.10 -0.41
CA HIS A 287 -14.63 25.16 -1.38
C HIS A 287 -13.30 24.95 -2.12
N LYS A 288 -12.30 24.27 -1.53
CA LYS A 288 -11.05 23.93 -2.24
C LYS A 288 -11.32 23.14 -3.52
N LEU A 289 -12.37 22.31 -3.55
CA LEU A 289 -12.71 21.48 -4.70
C LEU A 289 -13.20 22.31 -5.92
N GLU A 290 -13.65 23.56 -5.73
CA GLU A 290 -13.94 24.47 -6.85
C GLU A 290 -12.70 24.79 -7.70
N THR A 291 -11.51 24.75 -7.06
CA THR A 291 -10.23 25.01 -7.73
C THR A 291 -9.73 23.83 -8.57
N LEU A 292 -10.28 22.62 -8.38
CA LEU A 292 -9.89 21.43 -9.13
C LEU A 292 -9.99 21.66 -10.64
N THR A 293 -8.95 21.23 -11.35
CA THR A 293 -8.87 21.30 -12.81
C THR A 293 -9.00 19.90 -13.37
N LEU A 294 -10.22 19.56 -13.81
CA LEU A 294 -10.50 18.28 -14.47
C LEU A 294 -10.05 18.33 -15.92
N LYS A 295 -9.60 17.20 -16.46
CA LYS A 295 -9.12 17.09 -17.85
C LYS A 295 -10.29 16.95 -18.83
N SER A 296 -10.21 17.65 -19.96
CA SER A 296 -10.96 17.32 -21.18
C SER A 296 -10.41 16.04 -21.83
N GLU A 297 -11.11 15.52 -22.83
CA GLU A 297 -10.80 14.22 -23.45
C GLU A 297 -9.55 14.23 -24.36
N ASP A 298 -8.85 15.37 -24.46
CA ASP A 298 -7.67 15.57 -25.30
C ASP A 298 -6.40 14.84 -24.82
N ASP A 299 -6.35 14.45 -23.55
CA ASP A 299 -5.27 13.66 -22.96
C ASP A 299 -5.41 12.18 -23.35
N LYS A 300 -5.02 11.90 -24.60
CA LYS A 300 -5.20 10.62 -25.29
C LYS A 300 -4.72 9.42 -24.46
N ASN A 301 -5.63 8.48 -24.20
CA ASN A 301 -5.25 7.10 -23.93
C ASN A 301 -4.60 6.57 -25.21
N VAL A 302 -3.31 6.22 -25.16
CA VAL A 302 -2.61 5.67 -26.33
C VAL A 302 -2.80 4.16 -26.36
N GLU A 303 -3.82 3.72 -27.07
CA GLU A 303 -4.06 2.33 -27.43
C GLU A 303 -3.16 1.97 -28.62
N MET A 304 -2.30 0.96 -28.44
CA MET A 304 -1.42 0.45 -29.49
C MET A 304 -1.84 -0.97 -29.82
N GLY A 305 -2.31 -1.19 -31.06
CA GLY A 305 -2.70 -2.49 -31.57
C GLY A 305 -1.55 -3.17 -32.34
N ILE A 306 -1.34 -4.46 -32.09
CA ILE A 306 -0.57 -5.34 -32.96
C ILE A 306 -1.53 -5.97 -33.98
N ASN A 307 -1.27 -5.73 -35.27
CA ASN A 307 -1.83 -6.49 -36.40
C ASN A 307 -0.80 -7.49 -36.94
N LEU A 308 -1.28 -8.61 -37.48
CA LEU A 308 -0.48 -9.41 -38.42
C LEU A 308 -0.49 -8.70 -39.78
N SER A 309 0.70 -8.37 -40.29
CA SER A 309 0.80 -7.75 -41.61
C SER A 309 0.53 -8.75 -42.74
N LYS A 310 0.26 -8.20 -43.94
CA LYS A 310 0.00 -8.97 -45.17
C LYS A 310 1.24 -9.11 -46.07
N ASP A 311 2.36 -8.49 -45.72
CA ASP A 311 3.64 -8.66 -46.40
C ASP A 311 4.45 -9.79 -45.73
N GLU A 312 5.07 -10.66 -46.53
CA GLU A 312 5.88 -11.78 -46.02
C GLU A 312 7.20 -11.34 -45.36
N LYS A 313 7.55 -10.05 -45.41
CA LYS A 313 8.80 -9.48 -44.88
C LYS A 313 8.68 -8.71 -43.56
N GLU A 314 7.50 -8.23 -43.21
CA GLU A 314 7.23 -7.62 -41.90
C GLU A 314 6.01 -8.32 -41.30
N LEU A 315 6.21 -9.11 -40.24
CA LEU A 315 5.17 -9.99 -39.70
C LEU A 315 4.17 -9.26 -38.78
N ILE A 316 4.59 -8.17 -38.15
CA ILE A 316 3.84 -7.44 -37.12
C ILE A 316 3.86 -5.94 -37.46
N GLU A 317 2.69 -5.38 -37.73
CA GLU A 317 2.48 -3.92 -37.82
C GLU A 317 1.93 -3.39 -36.49
N SER A 318 2.55 -2.33 -35.96
CA SER A 318 2.09 -1.62 -34.77
C SER A 318 1.33 -0.36 -35.16
N HIS A 319 0.01 -0.34 -34.98
CA HIS A 319 -0.84 0.81 -35.30
C HIS A 319 -1.30 1.54 -34.02
N VAL A 320 -1.25 2.88 -34.04
CA VAL A 320 -1.78 3.71 -32.97
C VAL A 320 -3.28 3.89 -33.19
N ILE A 321 -4.08 3.08 -32.50
CA ILE A 321 -5.54 3.12 -32.59
C ILE A 321 -6.03 4.25 -31.67
N SER A 322 -6.61 5.30 -32.26
CA SER A 322 -7.25 6.37 -31.49
C SER A 322 -8.76 6.14 -31.47
N ARG A 323 -9.26 5.40 -30.47
CA ARG A 323 -10.70 5.20 -30.23
C ARG A 323 -11.21 6.02 -29.05
N THR A 324 -12.41 6.58 -29.22
CA THR A 324 -13.16 7.32 -28.19
C THR A 324 -13.73 6.37 -27.14
N SER A 325 -13.79 6.82 -25.90
CA SER A 325 -14.15 6.00 -24.74
C SER A 325 -15.67 5.79 -24.58
N GLU A 326 -16.25 4.86 -25.35
CA GLU A 326 -17.54 4.24 -25.01
C GLU A 326 -17.37 3.21 -23.87
N GLY A 327 -17.00 3.71 -22.69
CA GLY A 327 -16.83 2.95 -21.45
C GLY A 327 -17.55 3.65 -20.31
N GLY A 328 -18.86 3.42 -20.19
CA GLY A 328 -19.76 4.23 -19.38
C GLY A 328 -19.64 4.02 -17.86
N LEU A 329 -18.71 4.73 -17.21
CA LEU A 329 -18.86 5.11 -15.80
C LEU A 329 -20.18 5.89 -15.65
N VAL A 330 -21.03 5.49 -14.70
CA VAL A 330 -22.25 6.24 -14.35
C VAL A 330 -21.91 7.18 -13.19
N LEU A 331 -22.38 8.43 -13.26
CA LEU A 331 -22.32 9.35 -12.11
C LEU A 331 -23.38 8.91 -11.09
N ASP A 332 -22.98 7.93 -10.28
CA ASP A 332 -23.74 7.21 -9.26
C ASP A 332 -23.28 7.72 -7.87
N THR A 333 -24.22 8.25 -7.09
CA THR A 333 -23.90 8.91 -5.81
C THR A 333 -23.71 7.86 -4.71
N GLU A 334 -24.42 6.74 -4.81
CA GLU A 334 -24.37 5.58 -3.93
C GLU A 334 -23.01 4.85 -4.03
N PHE A 335 -22.37 4.84 -5.19
CA PHE A 335 -20.99 4.41 -5.41
C PHE A 335 -20.01 5.34 -4.71
N VAL A 336 -20.13 6.65 -4.94
CA VAL A 336 -19.21 7.64 -4.35
C VAL A 336 -19.36 7.69 -2.84
N ALA A 337 -20.59 7.64 -2.31
CA ALA A 337 -20.88 7.53 -0.89
C ALA A 337 -20.18 6.32 -0.26
N ARG A 338 -20.29 5.13 -0.89
CA ARG A 338 -19.57 3.91 -0.47
C ARG A 338 -18.06 4.11 -0.46
N GLN A 339 -17.50 4.80 -1.46
CA GLN A 339 -16.07 5.09 -1.46
C GLN A 339 -15.65 5.96 -0.26
N LEU A 340 -16.48 6.91 0.18
CA LEU A 340 -16.13 7.86 1.26
C LEU A 340 -16.28 7.31 2.69
N ILE A 341 -16.81 6.10 2.87
CA ILE A 341 -17.02 5.49 4.21
C ILE A 341 -15.70 5.29 4.98
N ASP A 342 -14.57 5.19 4.29
CA ASP A 342 -13.23 5.10 4.92
C ASP A 342 -12.76 6.41 5.59
N VAL A 343 -13.35 7.56 5.22
CA VAL A 343 -13.08 8.87 5.84
C VAL A 343 -14.25 9.37 6.68
N ILE A 344 -15.50 9.20 6.20
CA ILE A 344 -16.74 9.61 6.88
C ILE A 344 -17.49 8.35 7.36
N PRO A 345 -17.44 7.99 8.65
CA PRO A 345 -18.02 6.72 9.15
C PRO A 345 -19.55 6.61 9.06
N ASN A 346 -20.25 7.69 8.71
CA ASN A 346 -21.71 7.75 8.58
C ASN A 346 -22.10 7.75 7.08
N PRO A 347 -22.72 6.67 6.56
CA PRO A 347 -23.04 6.55 5.14
C PRO A 347 -23.99 7.62 4.59
N TRP A 348 -24.92 8.13 5.40
CA TRP A 348 -25.85 9.20 4.99
C TRP A 348 -25.14 10.54 4.85
N ILE A 349 -24.18 10.84 5.73
CA ILE A 349 -23.33 12.04 5.61
C ILE A 349 -22.36 11.88 4.44
N ALA A 350 -21.81 10.68 4.22
CA ALA A 350 -20.99 10.38 3.04
C ALA A 350 -21.77 10.61 1.72
N TYR A 351 -23.06 10.24 1.69
CA TYR A 351 -23.96 10.50 0.57
C TYR A 351 -24.23 12.00 0.37
N GLU A 352 -24.62 12.72 1.43
CA GLU A 352 -24.86 14.16 1.37
C GLU A 352 -23.60 14.95 0.95
N THR A 353 -22.42 14.50 1.38
CA THR A 353 -21.11 15.04 0.94
C THR A 353 -20.83 14.77 -0.54
N ALA A 354 -21.19 13.58 -1.05
CA ALA A 354 -21.07 13.25 -2.46
C ALA A 354 -22.01 14.13 -3.32
N GLU A 355 -23.28 14.25 -2.95
CA GLU A 355 -24.24 15.16 -3.61
C GLU A 355 -23.74 16.60 -3.63
N LYS A 356 -23.29 17.13 -2.48
CA LYS A 356 -22.69 18.48 -2.37
C LYS A 356 -21.52 18.65 -3.34
N THR A 357 -20.63 17.65 -3.43
CA THR A 357 -19.45 17.71 -4.31
C THR A 357 -19.83 17.72 -5.80
N PHE A 358 -20.76 16.87 -6.24
CA PHE A 358 -21.19 16.89 -7.65
C PHE A 358 -21.98 18.16 -7.98
N LYS A 359 -22.83 18.64 -7.07
CA LYS A 359 -23.55 19.91 -7.21
C LYS A 359 -22.62 21.12 -7.27
N LEU A 360 -21.46 21.03 -6.62
CA LEU A 360 -20.39 22.03 -6.66
C LEU A 360 -19.66 22.00 -8.01
N LEU A 361 -19.12 20.84 -8.41
CA LEU A 361 -18.32 20.68 -9.63
C LEU A 361 -19.16 20.85 -10.92
N SER A 362 -20.44 20.49 -10.90
CA SER A 362 -21.38 20.69 -12.04
C SER A 362 -21.61 22.17 -12.40
N ARG A 363 -21.17 23.13 -11.57
CA ARG A 363 -21.16 24.56 -11.92
C ARG A 363 -20.09 24.91 -12.97
N LYS A 364 -19.05 24.07 -13.09
CA LYS A 364 -17.82 24.32 -13.86
C LYS A 364 -17.61 23.27 -14.97
N TYR A 365 -18.11 22.05 -14.76
CA TYR A 365 -17.87 20.90 -15.66
C TYR A 365 -19.17 20.22 -16.08
N ASN A 366 -19.21 19.72 -17.31
CA ASN A 366 -20.33 18.93 -17.82
C ASN A 366 -20.29 17.48 -17.27
N ARG A 367 -21.42 16.76 -17.39
CA ARG A 367 -21.58 15.41 -16.84
C ARG A 367 -20.55 14.39 -17.37
N LEU A 368 -20.15 14.47 -18.64
CA LEU A 368 -19.14 13.56 -19.22
C LEU A 368 -17.76 13.84 -18.65
N THR A 369 -17.37 15.11 -18.50
CA THR A 369 -16.10 15.48 -17.85
C THR A 369 -16.05 15.02 -16.39
N LEU A 370 -17.15 15.13 -15.64
CA LEU A 370 -17.24 14.61 -14.26
C LEU A 370 -17.12 13.08 -14.20
N ILE A 371 -17.76 12.38 -15.15
CA ILE A 371 -17.69 10.93 -15.30
C ILE A 371 -16.27 10.46 -15.61
N ASN A 372 -15.61 11.05 -16.62
CA ASN A 372 -14.28 10.66 -17.07
C ASN A 372 -13.18 10.95 -16.02
N ASN A 373 -13.43 11.88 -15.10
CA ASN A 373 -12.51 12.23 -14.00
C ASN A 373 -12.98 11.69 -12.63
N LEU A 374 -13.97 10.79 -12.58
CA LEU A 374 -14.66 10.41 -11.33
C LEU A 374 -13.70 9.88 -10.23
N VAL A 375 -12.73 9.02 -10.58
CA VAL A 375 -11.76 8.49 -9.60
C VAL A 375 -10.88 9.60 -9.04
N PHE A 376 -10.39 10.52 -9.89
CA PHE A 376 -9.60 11.68 -9.45
C PHE A 376 -10.42 12.61 -8.54
N ILE A 377 -11.70 12.86 -8.86
CA ILE A 377 -12.62 13.61 -7.98
C ILE A 377 -12.73 12.93 -6.61
N ILE A 378 -12.87 11.60 -6.56
CA ILE A 378 -12.95 10.84 -5.30
C ILE A 378 -11.63 10.92 -4.52
N GLU A 379 -10.47 10.81 -5.17
CA GLU A 379 -9.17 10.93 -4.50
C GLU A 379 -8.94 12.33 -3.91
N GLU A 380 -9.23 13.40 -4.67
CA GLU A 380 -9.07 14.78 -4.17
C GLU A 380 -10.11 15.13 -3.09
N LEU A 381 -11.35 14.65 -3.24
CA LEU A 381 -12.36 14.73 -2.19
C LEU A 381 -11.89 14.03 -0.91
N LYS A 382 -11.34 12.82 -0.98
CA LYS A 382 -10.76 12.13 0.19
C LYS A 382 -9.60 12.90 0.81
N LYS A 383 -8.69 13.45 0.00
CA LYS A 383 -7.54 14.25 0.49
C LYS A 383 -8.03 15.48 1.27
N GLU A 384 -9.01 16.22 0.76
CA GLU A 384 -9.57 17.37 1.47
C GLU A 384 -10.41 16.96 2.68
N LEU A 385 -11.22 15.90 2.59
CA LEU A 385 -12.01 15.39 3.72
C LEU A 385 -11.14 14.92 4.89
N LEU A 386 -9.97 14.31 4.63
CA LEU A 386 -9.00 13.97 5.67
C LEU A 386 -8.46 15.23 6.37
N LYS A 387 -8.13 16.28 5.61
CA LYS A 387 -7.68 17.57 6.18
C LYS A 387 -8.78 18.27 6.98
N GLN A 388 -10.02 18.24 6.52
CA GLN A 388 -11.16 18.79 7.26
C GLN A 388 -11.48 17.96 8.51
N SER A 389 -11.37 16.63 8.43
CA SER A 389 -11.50 15.72 9.58
C SER A 389 -10.47 16.04 10.66
N ASP A 390 -9.19 16.18 10.30
CA ASP A 390 -8.11 16.59 11.22
C ASP A 390 -8.42 17.92 11.94
N LEU A 391 -8.87 18.94 11.19
CA LEU A 391 -9.19 20.27 11.71
C LEU A 391 -10.42 20.26 12.62
N LEU A 392 -11.41 19.41 12.36
CA LEU A 392 -12.58 19.23 13.22
C LEU A 392 -12.24 18.37 14.46
N ALA A 393 -11.41 17.35 14.30
CA ALA A 393 -10.88 16.53 15.39
C ALA A 393 -10.05 17.36 16.37
N GLN A 394 -9.21 18.29 15.88
CA GLN A 394 -8.46 19.23 16.72
C GLN A 394 -9.40 20.11 17.55
N LYS A 395 -10.45 20.68 16.94
CA LYS A 395 -11.46 21.50 17.65
C LYS A 395 -12.17 20.71 18.75
N VAL A 396 -12.51 19.45 18.50
CA VAL A 396 -13.07 18.52 19.51
C VAL A 396 -12.08 18.26 20.64
N PHE A 397 -10.81 17.99 20.31
CA PHE A 397 -9.76 17.73 21.31
C PHE A 397 -9.52 18.94 22.21
N ASP A 398 -9.37 20.13 21.62
CA ASP A 398 -9.20 21.40 22.34
C ASP A 398 -10.40 21.73 23.24
N ASP A 399 -11.63 21.44 22.79
CA ASP A 399 -12.85 21.62 23.57
C ASP A 399 -12.92 20.65 24.77
N LEU A 400 -12.55 19.38 24.58
CA LEU A 400 -12.46 18.40 25.66
C LEU A 400 -11.38 18.76 26.69
N VAL A 401 -10.24 19.33 26.27
CA VAL A 401 -9.20 19.85 27.18
C VAL A 401 -9.71 21.08 27.95
N LYS A 402 -10.33 22.05 27.26
CA LYS A 402 -10.88 23.27 27.89
C LYS A 402 -12.02 23.01 28.88
N LYS A 403 -12.74 21.90 28.71
CA LYS A 403 -13.79 21.43 29.64
C LYS A 403 -13.25 20.52 30.75
N GLU A 404 -11.93 20.34 30.83
CA GLU A 404 -11.23 19.39 31.70
C GLU A 404 -11.71 17.92 31.58
N MET A 405 -12.46 17.59 30.53
CA MET A 405 -12.88 16.21 30.25
C MET A 405 -11.71 15.36 29.78
N LEU A 406 -10.76 15.96 29.06
CA LEU A 406 -9.49 15.37 28.65
C LEU A 406 -8.34 16.04 29.41
N ARG A 407 -7.52 15.25 30.11
CA ARG A 407 -6.31 15.72 30.82
C ARG A 407 -5.09 14.92 30.35
N PHE A 408 -3.90 15.48 30.49
CA PHE A 408 -2.63 14.81 30.19
C PHE A 408 -1.90 14.50 31.50
N MET A 409 -2.02 13.26 32.01
CA MET A 409 -1.58 12.91 33.36
C MET A 409 -1.35 11.41 33.55
N VAL A 410 -0.82 11.02 34.71
CA VAL A 410 -0.76 9.63 35.19
C VAL A 410 -1.82 9.47 36.29
N VAL A 411 -2.84 8.64 36.09
CA VAL A 411 -3.92 8.45 37.07
C VAL A 411 -3.67 7.24 37.98
N ASN A 412 -3.06 6.20 37.41
CA ASN A 412 -2.70 4.94 38.05
C ASN A 412 -1.82 4.13 37.09
N GLU A 413 -1.26 3.01 37.56
CA GLU A 413 -0.34 2.16 36.77
C GLU A 413 -0.92 1.58 35.46
N ARG A 414 -2.24 1.61 35.25
CA ARG A 414 -2.90 1.14 34.01
C ARG A 414 -3.18 2.27 33.01
N THR A 415 -2.87 3.51 33.37
CA THR A 415 -3.16 4.73 32.57
C THR A 415 -1.92 5.57 32.26
N GLY A 416 -0.78 5.29 32.91
CA GLY A 416 0.53 5.79 32.51
C GLY A 416 1.38 4.67 31.91
N TYR A 417 2.40 5.02 31.13
CA TYR A 417 3.28 4.05 30.47
C TYR A 417 4.51 3.74 31.32
N LYS A 418 4.79 2.46 31.58
CA LYS A 418 6.02 1.97 32.20
C LYS A 418 6.99 1.44 31.13
N LEU A 419 8.29 1.63 31.33
CA LEU A 419 9.33 1.05 30.47
C LEU A 419 9.32 -0.49 30.57
N PRO A 420 9.61 -1.23 29.49
CA PRO A 420 9.70 -2.69 29.52
C PRO A 420 10.94 -3.16 30.30
N ASN A 421 10.82 -4.28 31.02
CA ASN A 421 11.95 -4.89 31.75
C ASN A 421 12.85 -5.77 30.86
N LYS A 422 12.35 -6.18 29.68
CA LYS A 422 13.07 -6.91 28.64
C LYS A 422 12.44 -6.63 27.26
N ILE A 423 13.22 -6.73 26.20
CA ILE A 423 12.76 -6.62 24.80
C ILE A 423 13.18 -7.86 24.01
N GLU A 424 12.40 -8.28 23.01
CA GLU A 424 12.76 -9.37 22.10
C GLU A 424 13.71 -8.86 21.00
N ILE A 425 14.66 -9.69 20.56
CA ILE A 425 15.64 -9.40 19.51
C ILE A 425 15.70 -10.58 18.52
N ALA A 426 16.01 -10.30 17.25
CA ALA A 426 16.29 -11.33 16.26
C ALA A 426 17.59 -12.11 16.59
N GLY A 427 17.58 -13.43 16.39
CA GLY A 427 18.73 -14.30 16.66
C GLY A 427 20.00 -14.04 15.82
N ASN A 428 19.93 -13.14 14.83
CA ASN A 428 21.07 -12.70 14.02
C ASN A 428 21.53 -11.25 14.26
N SER A 429 20.90 -10.50 15.17
CA SER A 429 21.23 -9.08 15.35
C SER A 429 22.64 -8.84 15.89
N VAL A 430 23.26 -7.79 15.34
CA VAL A 430 24.53 -7.19 15.75
C VAL A 430 24.27 -6.18 16.87
N ARG A 431 25.15 -6.13 17.87
CA ARG A 431 25.10 -5.12 18.92
C ARG A 431 25.58 -3.77 18.37
N LEU A 432 24.81 -2.71 18.57
CA LEU A 432 25.33 -1.36 18.45
C LEU A 432 26.36 -1.12 19.58
N ASN A 433 27.61 -0.91 19.20
CA ASN A 433 28.69 -0.45 20.08
C ASN A 433 28.94 1.06 19.84
N LYS A 434 29.79 1.70 20.67
CA LYS A 434 30.35 3.04 20.41
C LYS A 434 31.23 3.05 19.15
N SER A 435 31.58 4.24 18.67
CA SER A 435 32.40 4.46 17.47
C SER A 435 33.86 3.98 17.59
N ASP A 436 34.36 3.79 18.81
CA ASP A 436 35.65 3.15 19.14
C ASP A 436 35.56 1.61 19.24
N GLY A 437 34.34 1.05 19.21
CA GLY A 437 34.06 -0.37 19.34
C GLY A 437 33.67 -0.84 20.75
N GLU A 438 33.70 0.02 21.77
CA GLU A 438 33.34 -0.36 23.15
C GLU A 438 31.81 -0.53 23.34
N PRO A 439 31.34 -1.36 24.29
CA PRO A 439 29.91 -1.52 24.56
C PRO A 439 29.27 -0.24 25.08
N LEU A 440 28.04 0.04 24.62
CA LEU A 440 27.18 1.11 25.17
C LEU A 440 27.00 0.93 26.68
N GLN A 441 27.19 2.02 27.43
CA GLN A 441 27.04 2.08 28.87
C GLN A 441 25.70 2.70 29.26
N GLN A 442 25.27 3.78 28.60
CA GLN A 442 24.10 4.56 29.02
C GLN A 442 22.80 4.14 28.31
N SER A 443 22.85 3.16 27.40
CA SER A 443 21.65 2.50 26.88
C SER A 443 20.90 1.76 27.99
N LEU A 444 19.59 1.98 28.11
CA LEU A 444 18.75 1.34 29.13
C LEU A 444 18.87 -0.20 29.12
N PHE A 445 19.05 -0.78 27.94
CA PHE A 445 19.23 -2.21 27.71
C PHE A 445 20.70 -2.60 27.55
N ASP A 446 21.01 -3.82 27.95
CA ASP A 446 22.32 -4.48 27.80
C ASP A 446 22.67 -4.85 26.34
N PHE A 447 21.70 -4.79 25.43
CA PHE A 447 21.89 -4.98 24.01
C PHE A 447 20.91 -4.12 23.22
N VAL A 448 21.44 -3.25 22.36
CA VAL A 448 20.68 -2.48 21.37
C VAL A 448 20.98 -3.07 19.99
N PRO A 449 19.98 -3.55 19.22
CA PRO A 449 20.21 -4.06 17.87
C PRO A 449 20.61 -2.92 16.92
N GLN A 450 21.72 -3.07 16.21
CA GLN A 450 22.16 -2.04 15.25
C GLN A 450 21.20 -1.92 14.06
N GLU A 451 20.51 -3.01 13.68
CA GLU A 451 19.55 -3.02 12.57
C GLU A 451 18.25 -2.26 12.89
N GLU A 452 17.97 -2.00 14.17
CA GLU A 452 16.78 -1.25 14.58
C GLU A 452 16.93 0.26 14.39
N LEU A 453 18.16 0.80 14.29
CA LEU A 453 18.42 2.23 14.17
C LEU A 453 18.87 2.61 12.75
N ASN A 454 18.15 3.54 12.14
CA ASN A 454 18.63 4.23 10.93
C ASN A 454 19.88 5.09 11.23
N ASP A 455 20.54 5.62 10.20
CA ASP A 455 21.82 6.31 10.39
C ASP A 455 21.70 7.62 11.21
N ASP A 456 20.63 8.42 11.02
CA ASP A 456 20.35 9.61 11.84
C ASP A 456 20.05 9.20 13.31
N GLU A 457 19.25 8.15 13.52
CA GLU A 457 18.98 7.58 14.87
C GLU A 457 20.27 7.11 15.56
N ARG A 458 21.18 6.48 14.80
CA ARG A 458 22.44 5.93 15.35
C ARG A 458 23.40 7.03 15.76
N ASP A 459 23.50 8.09 14.95
CA ASP A 459 24.29 9.28 15.26
C ASP A 459 23.77 9.97 16.54
N VAL A 460 22.44 10.09 16.68
CA VAL A 460 21.78 10.57 17.91
C VAL A 460 22.08 9.68 19.11
N ALA A 461 21.98 8.35 18.96
CA ALA A 461 22.24 7.40 20.04
C ALA A 461 23.70 7.48 20.53
N TRP A 462 24.68 7.54 19.62
CA TRP A 462 26.10 7.72 19.97
C TRP A 462 26.36 9.04 20.69
N TYR A 463 25.77 10.14 20.24
CA TYR A 463 25.91 11.42 20.95
C TYR A 463 25.28 11.36 22.34
N LEU A 464 24.08 10.79 22.52
CA LEU A 464 23.41 10.67 23.82
C LEU A 464 24.23 9.80 24.80
N GLU A 465 24.88 8.76 24.29
CA GLU A 465 25.76 7.85 25.01
C GLU A 465 27.02 8.53 25.59
N ASP A 466 27.49 9.62 24.97
CA ASP A 466 28.70 10.35 25.37
C ASP A 466 28.43 11.58 26.26
N GLN A 467 27.18 11.83 26.67
CA GLN A 467 26.82 13.00 27.50
C GLN A 467 27.08 12.74 28.99
N GLU A 468 27.88 13.60 29.64
CA GLU A 468 28.21 13.49 31.08
C GLU A 468 26.99 13.39 32.01
N ARG A 469 25.87 14.04 31.64
CA ARG A 469 24.64 14.09 32.44
C ARG A 469 23.64 12.99 32.08
N MET A 470 23.98 12.08 31.15
CA MET A 470 23.08 11.00 30.75
C MET A 470 22.97 10.00 31.89
N PHE A 471 21.74 9.83 32.41
CA PHE A 471 21.46 8.76 33.36
C PHE A 471 21.13 7.48 32.60
N PHE A 472 20.14 7.50 31.71
CA PHE A 472 19.99 6.51 30.63
C PHE A 472 19.30 7.10 29.41
N TRP A 473 19.57 6.53 28.23
CA TRP A 473 18.79 6.71 27.01
C TRP A 473 18.13 5.39 26.55
N TYR A 474 16.99 5.51 25.88
CA TYR A 474 16.22 4.38 25.36
C TYR A 474 15.64 4.73 23.99
N ARG A 475 15.91 3.87 22.99
CA ARG A 475 15.23 3.92 21.69
C ARG A 475 13.83 3.32 21.86
N ASN A 476 12.81 4.14 21.69
CA ASN A 476 11.42 3.77 21.87
C ASN A 476 10.86 3.17 20.56
N ARG A 477 10.43 1.91 20.58
CA ARG A 477 10.09 1.16 19.36
C ARG A 477 8.63 1.41 18.97
N ALA A 478 8.44 1.95 17.77
CA ALA A 478 7.12 2.25 17.23
C ALA A 478 6.17 1.04 17.29
N ARG A 479 4.87 1.33 17.54
CA ARG A 479 3.76 0.37 17.72
C ARG A 479 3.80 -0.53 18.96
N ASN A 480 4.96 -0.71 19.59
CA ASN A 480 5.13 -1.60 20.75
C ASN A 480 5.23 -0.83 22.08
N ASP A 481 5.93 0.30 22.06
CA ASP A 481 6.36 1.02 23.26
C ASP A 481 5.52 2.31 23.47
N TYR A 482 6.11 3.37 24.01
CA TYR A 482 5.38 4.60 24.38
C TYR A 482 4.79 5.33 23.16
N ALA A 483 3.59 5.87 23.32
CA ALA A 483 2.86 6.56 22.26
C ALA A 483 1.92 7.65 22.79
N VAL A 484 1.89 8.80 22.13
CA VAL A 484 0.95 9.90 22.43
C VAL A 484 -0.22 9.87 21.47
N GLN A 485 -1.44 9.74 22.00
CA GLN A 485 -2.69 9.84 21.24
C GLN A 485 -3.15 11.30 21.19
N GLY A 486 -2.73 12.03 20.16
CA GLY A 486 -3.28 13.35 19.82
C GLY A 486 -4.60 13.26 19.05
N TRP A 487 -4.95 14.33 18.33
CA TRP A 487 -6.21 14.45 17.58
C TRP A 487 -6.22 13.83 16.17
N ARG A 488 -5.17 13.10 15.76
CA ARG A 488 -5.19 12.22 14.57
C ARG A 488 -5.39 10.75 14.95
N LYS A 489 -5.88 9.94 14.00
CA LYS A 489 -6.05 8.48 14.20
C LYS A 489 -4.73 7.76 14.49
N GLN A 490 -3.63 8.26 13.94
CA GLN A 490 -2.27 7.76 14.17
C GLN A 490 -1.70 8.36 15.46
N LYS A 491 -1.27 7.48 16.37
CA LYS A 491 -0.49 7.88 17.55
C LYS A 491 0.93 8.31 17.14
N ILE A 492 1.47 9.28 17.85
CA ILE A 492 2.87 9.68 17.73
C ILE A 492 3.71 8.72 18.57
N TYR A 493 4.72 8.11 17.97
CA TYR A 493 5.70 7.26 18.65
C TYR A 493 7.04 7.99 18.60
N PRO A 494 7.46 8.67 19.69
CA PRO A 494 8.77 9.32 19.75
C PRO A 494 9.89 8.30 19.52
N ASP A 495 11.00 8.70 18.90
CA ASP A 495 12.11 7.78 18.60
C ASP A 495 12.97 7.50 19.84
N PHE A 496 13.12 8.51 20.72
CA PHE A 496 13.94 8.41 21.93
C PHE A 496 13.21 8.86 23.20
N ILE A 497 13.50 8.17 24.30
CA ILE A 497 13.22 8.59 25.67
C ILE A 497 14.55 8.58 26.42
N PHE A 498 14.97 9.70 26.98
CA PHE A 498 16.20 9.77 27.76
C PHE A 498 16.03 10.57 29.05
N THR A 499 16.96 10.38 29.98
CA THR A 499 16.89 10.95 31.32
C THR A 499 18.22 11.56 31.72
N THR A 500 18.19 12.74 32.34
CA THR A 500 19.39 13.39 32.88
C THR A 500 19.48 13.25 34.39
N ASN A 501 20.68 13.29 34.95
CA ASN A 501 20.90 13.54 36.37
C ASN A 501 21.61 14.88 36.63
N ASP A 502 21.75 15.21 37.91
CA ASP A 502 22.84 16.08 38.36
C ASP A 502 24.07 15.19 38.61
N ARG A 503 25.29 15.71 38.36
CA ARG A 503 26.53 14.92 38.28
C ARG A 503 26.78 13.97 39.47
N ASP A 504 26.29 14.28 40.67
CA ASP A 504 26.48 13.50 41.90
C ASP A 504 25.29 12.57 42.29
N LYS A 505 24.27 12.40 41.44
CA LYS A 505 23.02 11.66 41.81
C LYS A 505 22.91 10.27 41.18
N THR A 506 22.51 9.31 42.02
CA THR A 506 22.17 7.91 41.68
C THR A 506 20.79 7.73 41.02
N ALA A 507 20.10 8.82 40.69
CA ALA A 507 18.80 8.82 40.03
C ALA A 507 18.66 10.04 39.11
N PHE A 508 17.80 9.93 38.10
CA PHE A 508 17.50 11.02 37.17
C PHE A 508 16.66 12.13 37.81
N ASN A 509 16.78 13.35 37.26
CA ASN A 509 16.07 14.56 37.71
C ASN A 509 15.17 15.20 36.64
N LYS A 510 15.28 14.79 35.37
CA LYS A 510 14.39 15.16 34.26
C LYS A 510 14.19 13.97 33.32
N VAL A 511 13.07 13.95 32.60
CA VAL A 511 12.82 13.03 31.47
C VAL A 511 12.60 13.85 30.20
N TYR A 512 13.17 13.37 29.10
CA TYR A 512 13.02 13.94 27.78
C TYR A 512 12.45 12.88 26.83
N VAL A 513 11.48 13.30 26.02
CA VAL A 513 10.79 12.48 25.03
C VAL A 513 10.96 13.18 23.69
N VAL A 514 11.64 12.54 22.73
CA VAL A 514 12.16 13.20 21.54
C VAL A 514 11.78 12.45 20.27
N GLU A 515 11.20 13.19 19.33
CA GLU A 515 11.05 12.77 17.93
C GLU A 515 12.17 13.43 17.10
N THR A 516 12.93 12.60 16.39
CA THR A 516 14.03 12.96 15.49
C THR A 516 13.55 12.94 14.03
N LYS A 517 13.93 13.92 13.21
CA LYS A 517 13.42 14.01 11.83
C LYS A 517 14.47 14.37 10.79
N GLY A 518 14.62 13.48 9.81
CA GLY A 518 15.39 13.69 8.58
C GLY A 518 14.95 14.97 7.85
N ILE A 519 15.92 15.78 7.39
CA ILE A 519 15.71 17.09 6.73
C ILE A 519 14.62 17.05 5.63
N HIS A 520 14.56 15.97 4.85
CA HIS A 520 13.61 15.78 3.75
C HIS A 520 12.13 15.55 4.18
N LEU A 521 11.82 15.57 5.48
CA LEU A 521 10.49 15.24 6.02
C LEU A 521 9.74 16.42 6.65
N LYS A 522 10.22 17.67 6.55
CA LYS A 522 9.50 18.88 7.01
C LYS A 522 8.16 19.03 6.24
N ASN A 523 7.04 18.67 6.88
CA ASN A 523 5.72 18.49 6.25
C ASN A 523 4.54 18.66 7.26
N GLU A 524 3.30 18.41 6.81
CA GLU A 524 2.06 18.47 7.63
C GLU A 524 1.96 17.41 8.76
N ASP A 525 2.83 16.40 8.81
CA ASP A 525 2.95 15.47 9.96
C ASP A 525 3.87 16.06 11.04
N THR A 526 4.97 16.69 10.63
CA THR A 526 5.93 17.34 11.56
C THR A 526 5.25 18.45 12.37
N ALA A 527 4.56 19.39 11.72
CA ALA A 527 3.91 20.50 12.41
C ALA A 527 2.79 20.04 13.38
N TYR A 528 2.14 18.91 13.08
CA TYR A 528 1.19 18.26 13.99
C TYR A 528 1.89 17.68 15.22
N LYS A 529 3.04 17.01 15.04
CA LYS A 529 3.83 16.45 16.14
C LYS A 529 4.36 17.54 17.08
N GLU A 530 4.86 18.64 16.52
CA GLU A 530 5.22 19.85 17.27
C GLU A 530 4.02 20.37 18.07
N SER A 531 2.88 20.59 17.42
CA SER A 531 1.66 21.08 18.07
C SER A 531 1.15 20.18 19.21
N VAL A 532 1.23 18.85 19.08
CA VAL A 532 0.85 17.91 20.13
C VAL A 532 1.88 17.88 21.26
N PHE A 533 3.17 17.96 20.97
CA PHE A 533 4.23 17.96 21.98
C PHE A 533 4.25 19.26 22.80
N ASP A 534 4.00 20.41 22.16
CA ASP A 534 3.83 21.69 22.87
C ASP A 534 2.58 21.68 23.77
N LEU A 535 1.49 21.04 23.34
CA LEU A 535 0.33 20.80 24.19
C LEU A 535 0.67 19.90 25.39
N CYS A 536 1.40 18.80 25.19
CA CYS A 536 1.89 17.94 26.27
C CYS A 536 2.79 18.71 27.26
N ASN A 537 3.71 19.53 26.75
CA ASN A 537 4.59 20.37 27.57
C ASN A 537 3.78 21.34 28.44
N ARG A 538 2.86 22.10 27.85
CA ARG A 538 2.05 23.09 28.56
C ARG A 538 1.15 22.43 29.61
N LEU A 539 0.44 21.35 29.28
CA LEU A 539 -0.40 20.63 30.23
C LEU A 539 0.40 20.00 31.38
N SER A 540 1.68 19.67 31.15
CA SER A 540 2.59 19.19 32.20
C SER A 540 3.07 20.31 33.15
N GLU A 541 3.04 21.57 32.72
CA GLU A 541 3.41 22.74 33.54
C GLU A 541 2.26 23.29 34.39
N GLU A 542 1.01 23.07 33.96
CA GLU A 542 -0.20 23.60 34.61
C GLU A 542 -0.54 22.96 35.98
N LYS A 543 0.32 22.05 36.48
CA LYS A 543 0.49 21.59 37.88
C LYS A 543 -0.69 21.00 38.66
N ASN A 544 -1.90 20.92 38.11
CA ASN A 544 -3.06 20.25 38.72
C ASN A 544 -3.04 18.71 38.56
N ILE A 545 -1.92 18.07 38.94
CA ILE A 545 -1.67 16.62 38.76
C ILE A 545 -1.79 15.82 40.08
N SER A 546 -1.82 16.49 41.24
CA SER A 546 -1.73 15.87 42.57
C SER A 546 -3.03 15.31 43.17
N GLU A 547 -4.18 15.42 42.50
CA GLU A 547 -5.48 15.01 43.07
C GLU A 547 -5.68 13.48 43.21
N LEU A 548 -4.89 12.63 42.55
CA LEU A 548 -5.14 11.18 42.48
C LEU A 548 -3.97 10.28 42.90
N GLY A 549 -3.48 10.49 44.12
CA GLY A 549 -3.10 9.41 45.07
C GLY A 549 -1.88 8.52 44.78
N PHE A 550 -1.36 8.47 43.55
CA PHE A 550 -0.09 7.80 43.24
C PHE A 550 1.10 8.72 43.51
N LYS A 551 2.24 8.12 43.91
CA LYS A 551 3.51 8.84 44.07
C LYS A 551 4.08 9.19 42.69
N TYR A 552 3.56 10.24 42.07
CA TYR A 552 4.22 10.90 40.96
C TYR A 552 5.57 11.44 41.45
N THR A 553 6.66 11.07 40.78
CA THR A 553 7.97 11.71 41.00
C THR A 553 7.91 13.10 40.39
N ASP A 554 8.21 14.16 41.16
CA ASP A 554 8.21 15.58 40.74
C ASP A 554 9.19 15.94 39.59
N THR A 555 9.79 14.92 38.96
CA THR A 555 10.64 14.94 37.78
C THR A 555 9.93 15.63 36.59
N PRO A 556 10.44 16.76 36.09
CA PRO A 556 9.89 17.40 34.90
C PRO A 556 10.07 16.52 33.65
N ILE A 557 9.03 16.48 32.81
CA ILE A 557 9.00 15.74 31.55
C ILE A 557 8.92 16.74 30.39
N ARG A 558 9.74 16.58 29.36
CA ARG A 558 9.81 17.49 28.19
C ARG A 558 9.69 16.75 26.87
N PHE A 559 8.71 17.15 26.07
CA PHE A 559 8.45 16.64 24.73
C PHE A 559 9.08 17.55 23.68
N ASN A 560 9.85 17.02 22.73
CA ASN A 560 10.57 17.84 21.74
C ASN A 560 10.56 17.20 20.35
N VAL A 561 10.49 18.03 19.31
CA VAL A 561 10.76 17.63 17.92
C VAL A 561 12.09 18.26 17.47
N VAL A 562 12.95 17.43 16.88
CA VAL A 562 14.36 17.73 16.65
C VAL A 562 14.75 17.31 15.23
N PHE A 563 15.33 18.24 14.45
CA PHE A 563 15.63 18.06 13.02
C PHE A 563 17.08 17.62 12.77
N SER A 564 17.34 16.79 11.76
CA SER A 564 18.66 16.18 11.57
C SER A 564 19.76 17.12 11.03
N ASP A 565 19.41 18.36 10.68
CA ASP A 565 20.35 19.49 10.48
C ASP A 565 20.79 20.13 11.82
N GLU A 566 19.88 20.27 12.78
CA GLU A 566 20.11 21.02 14.02
C GLU A 566 20.25 20.18 15.30
N TRP A 567 20.11 18.86 15.22
CA TRP A 567 19.89 18.03 16.41
C TRP A 567 21.00 18.11 17.46
N LYS A 568 22.28 18.17 17.04
CA LYS A 568 23.42 18.35 17.97
C LYS A 568 23.32 19.70 18.71
N ARG A 569 22.80 20.74 18.06
CA ARG A 569 22.54 22.06 18.70
C ARG A 569 21.37 21.97 19.68
N LYS A 570 20.19 21.50 19.24
CA LYS A 570 19.01 21.39 20.11
C LYS A 570 19.27 20.48 21.31
N LEU A 571 19.99 19.36 21.14
CA LEU A 571 20.33 18.51 22.28
C LEU A 571 21.34 19.17 23.23
N ASN A 572 22.34 19.92 22.74
CA ASN A 572 23.21 20.73 23.61
C ASN A 572 22.39 21.73 24.44
N GLU A 573 21.44 22.45 23.82
CA GLU A 573 20.53 23.40 24.50
C GLU A 573 19.57 22.73 25.49
N ILE A 574 19.21 21.46 25.26
CA ILE A 574 18.33 20.64 26.11
C ILE A 574 19.08 20.02 27.31
N LEU A 575 20.39 19.77 27.16
CA LEU A 575 21.24 19.05 28.12
C LEU A 575 22.12 19.97 28.99
N SER A 576 22.28 21.25 28.64
CA SER A 576 22.83 22.30 29.50
C SER A 576 21.96 22.60 30.72
#